data_AF-A0A6B3GU17-F1
#
_entry.id   AF-A0A6B3GU17-F1
#
_cell.length_a   1.000
_cell.length_b   1.000
_cell.length_c   1.000
_cell.angle_alpha   90.00
_cell.angle_beta   90.00
_cell.angle_gamma   90.00
#
_symmetry.space_group_name_H-M   'P 1'
#
loop_
_entity.id
_entity.type
_entity.pdbx_description
1 polymer ?
#
loop_
_entity_poly.entity_id
_entity_poly.type
_entity_poly.pdbx_seq_one_letter_code
_entity_poly.pdbx_strand_id
1 'polypeptide(L)'
;MITAAQLIAKHAADIAFVAEQDPATTLEDFNEQLDTAAERLGPTWADINGAEELPFAVTYLADAIQSTDDAERAVLVNRAASYLTDVSDVVQEYREMAA
;
A
#
# COMPACT_ATOMS: atom_id res chain seq x y z
N MET A 1 12.70 6.24 10.18
CA MET A 1 12.50 4.80 9.97
C MET A 1 11.13 4.44 10.52
N ILE A 2 10.26 3.85 9.70
CA ILE A 2 8.92 3.41 10.08
C ILE A 2 8.90 1.90 10.31
N THR A 3 8.07 1.43 11.22
CA THR A 3 7.79 -0.01 11.44
C THR A 3 6.60 -0.48 10.61
N ALA A 4 6.45 -1.81 10.43
CA ALA A 4 5.29 -2.38 9.73
C ALA A 4 3.96 -1.94 10.38
N ALA A 5 3.87 -1.99 11.71
CA ALA A 5 2.68 -1.56 12.44
C ALA A 5 2.35 -0.07 12.22
N GLN A 6 3.36 0.80 12.17
CA GLN A 6 3.16 2.23 11.87
C GLN A 6 2.76 2.48 10.42
N LEU A 7 3.30 1.69 9.48
CA LEU A 7 2.91 1.75 8.06
C LEU A 7 1.43 1.40 7.90
N ILE A 8 1.02 0.25 8.46
CA ILE A 8 -0.36 -0.23 8.44
C ILE A 8 -1.28 0.79 9.11
N ALA A 9 -0.95 1.25 10.33
CA ALA A 9 -1.78 2.22 11.04
C ALA A 9 -1.98 3.53 10.26
N LYS A 10 -1.01 3.92 9.44
CA LYS A 10 -1.09 5.14 8.62
C LYS A 10 -1.95 4.96 7.37
N HIS A 11 -1.92 3.79 6.74
CA HIS A 11 -2.46 3.61 5.38
C HIS A 11 -3.62 2.60 5.27
N ALA A 12 -3.84 1.74 6.27
CA ALA A 12 -4.79 0.63 6.16
C ALA A 12 -6.22 1.07 5.84
N ALA A 13 -6.69 2.19 6.39
CA ALA A 13 -8.05 2.68 6.13
C ALA A 13 -8.24 3.13 4.66
N ASP A 14 -7.25 3.81 4.09
CA ASP A 14 -7.30 4.30 2.72
C ASP A 14 -7.17 3.15 1.71
N ILE A 15 -6.23 2.24 1.96
CA ILE A 15 -6.03 1.06 1.11
C ILE A 15 -7.26 0.14 1.17
N ALA A 16 -7.82 -0.09 2.36
CA ALA A 16 -9.00 -0.93 2.51
C ALA A 16 -10.27 -0.31 1.88
N PHE A 17 -10.39 1.01 1.89
CA PHE A 17 -11.45 1.70 1.14
C PHE A 17 -11.39 1.35 -0.35
N VAL A 18 -10.21 1.47 -0.97
CA VAL A 18 -10.04 1.15 -2.38
C VAL A 18 -10.21 -0.34 -2.65
N ALA A 19 -9.72 -1.21 -1.76
CA ALA A 19 -9.88 -2.65 -1.88
C ALA A 19 -11.30 -3.16 -1.55
N GLU A 20 -12.19 -2.29 -1.05
CA GLU A 20 -13.54 -2.64 -0.55
C GLU A 20 -13.52 -3.74 0.52
N GLN A 21 -12.59 -3.63 1.47
CA GLN A 21 -12.39 -4.58 2.57
C GLN A 21 -12.34 -3.87 3.93
N ASP A 22 -12.30 -4.64 5.01
CA ASP A 22 -11.97 -4.11 6.34
C ASP A 22 -10.47 -3.77 6.44
N PRO A 23 -10.07 -2.72 7.19
CA PRO A 23 -8.67 -2.34 7.34
C PRO A 23 -7.77 -3.48 7.83
N ALA A 24 -6.70 -3.76 7.09
CA ALA A 24 -5.71 -4.75 7.48
C ALA A 24 -5.07 -4.46 8.84
N THR A 25 -4.75 -5.53 9.57
CA THR A 25 -4.03 -5.47 10.86
C THR A 25 -2.70 -6.23 10.86
N THR A 26 -2.44 -6.99 9.80
CA THR A 26 -1.19 -7.72 9.56
C THR A 26 -0.50 -7.17 8.31
N LEU A 27 0.78 -7.48 8.14
CA LEU A 27 1.54 -7.01 6.98
C LEU A 27 1.14 -7.75 5.72
N GLU A 28 0.81 -9.04 5.86
CA GLU A 28 0.31 -9.92 4.81
C GLU A 28 -1.02 -9.41 4.25
N ASP A 29 -2.02 -9.18 5.12
CA ASP A 29 -3.32 -8.67 4.69
C ASP A 29 -3.18 -7.28 4.06
N PHE A 30 -2.32 -6.42 4.63
CA PHE A 30 -2.08 -5.09 4.09
C PHE A 30 -1.45 -5.14 2.69
N ASN A 31 -0.52 -6.06 2.46
CA ASN A 31 0.11 -6.24 1.16
C ASN A 31 -0.88 -6.75 0.09
N GLU A 32 -1.77 -7.69 0.45
CA GLU A 32 -2.82 -8.19 -0.43
C GLU A 32 -3.83 -7.09 -0.80
N GLN A 33 -4.24 -6.29 0.19
CA GLN A 33 -5.11 -5.14 -0.05
C GLN A 33 -4.43 -4.08 -0.92
N LEU A 34 -3.13 -3.83 -0.69
CA LEU A 34 -2.37 -2.87 -1.47
C LEU A 34 -2.23 -3.31 -2.94
N ASP A 35 -2.05 -4.60 -3.20
CA ASP A 35 -2.02 -5.13 -4.57
C ASP A 35 -3.36 -4.92 -5.28
N THR A 36 -4.47 -5.23 -4.60
CA THR A 36 -5.83 -4.94 -5.11
C THR A 36 -6.03 -3.44 -5.36
N ALA A 37 -5.58 -2.59 -4.43
CA ALA A 37 -5.69 -1.15 -4.57
C ALA A 37 -4.85 -0.61 -5.73
N ALA A 38 -3.63 -1.13 -5.93
CA ALA A 38 -2.77 -0.76 -7.05
C ALA A 38 -3.42 -1.09 -8.40
N GLU A 39 -4.10 -2.22 -8.52
CA GLU A 39 -4.84 -2.57 -9.75
C GLU A 39 -5.99 -1.59 -10.01
N ARG A 40 -6.80 -1.29 -8.99
CA ARG A 40 -7.98 -0.43 -9.09
C ARG A 40 -7.64 1.04 -9.33
N LEU A 41 -6.57 1.54 -8.73
CA LEU A 41 -6.10 2.92 -8.92
C LEU A 41 -5.31 3.08 -10.22
N GLY A 42 -4.67 2.00 -10.67
CA GLY A 42 -3.81 1.99 -11.83
C GLY A 42 -4.53 2.17 -13.17
N PRO A 43 -3.77 2.16 -14.28
CA PRO A 43 -4.21 2.53 -15.62
C PRO A 43 -5.29 1.62 -16.22
N THR A 44 -5.51 0.44 -15.62
CA THR A 44 -6.51 -0.51 -16.10
C THR A 44 -7.92 -0.13 -15.67
N TRP A 45 -8.07 0.57 -14.54
CA TRP A 45 -9.37 0.82 -13.91
C TRP A 45 -9.66 2.32 -13.76
N ALA A 46 -8.88 3.04 -12.95
CA ALA A 46 -9.11 4.46 -12.69
C ALA A 46 -8.12 5.40 -13.41
N ASP A 47 -6.94 4.90 -13.80
CA ASP A 47 -5.87 5.68 -14.44
C ASP A 47 -5.48 6.95 -13.66
N ILE A 48 -5.40 6.82 -12.32
CA ILE A 48 -5.05 7.91 -11.42
C ILE A 48 -3.53 8.09 -11.43
N ASN A 49 -3.10 9.32 -11.67
CA ASN A 49 -1.69 9.68 -11.70
C ASN A 49 -1.03 9.46 -10.33
N GLY A 50 0.13 8.80 -10.30
CA GLY A 50 0.86 8.40 -9.09
C GLY A 50 0.54 6.97 -8.63
N ALA A 51 -0.52 6.33 -9.13
CA ALA A 51 -0.84 4.95 -8.79
C ALA A 51 0.18 3.93 -9.38
N GLU A 52 0.93 4.31 -10.41
CA GLU A 52 1.94 3.49 -11.07
C GLU A 52 3.10 3.08 -10.15
N GLU A 53 3.28 3.79 -9.02
CA GLU A 53 4.33 3.51 -8.06
C GLU A 53 3.92 2.46 -7.01
N LEU A 54 2.63 2.23 -6.81
CA LEU A 54 2.10 1.31 -5.79
C LEU A 54 2.57 -0.15 -5.95
N PRO A 55 2.72 -0.71 -7.18
CA PRO A 55 3.26 -2.06 -7.35
C PRO A 55 4.69 -2.24 -6.80
N PHE A 56 5.49 -1.17 -6.73
CA PHE A 56 6.81 -1.26 -6.09
C PHE A 56 6.69 -1.43 -4.58
N ALA A 57 5.74 -0.73 -3.93
CA ALA A 57 5.45 -0.93 -2.52
C ALA A 57 5.03 -2.38 -2.23
N VAL A 58 4.14 -2.94 -3.07
CA VAL A 58 3.70 -4.36 -2.97
C VAL A 58 4.89 -5.31 -3.03
N THR A 59 5.79 -5.09 -3.99
CA THR A 59 6.98 -5.93 -4.16
C THR A 59 7.87 -5.90 -2.91
N TYR A 60 8.18 -4.71 -2.40
CA TYR A 60 9.02 -4.58 -1.20
C TYR A 60 8.38 -5.17 0.06
N LEU A 61 7.06 -5.08 0.21
CA LEU A 61 6.35 -5.70 1.33
C LEU A 61 6.30 -7.22 1.20
N ALA A 62 6.12 -7.76 0.00
CA ALA A 62 6.21 -9.19 -0.25
C ALA A 62 7.59 -9.76 0.13
N ASP A 63 8.67 -9.05 -0.23
CA ASP A 63 10.03 -9.41 0.18
C ASP A 63 10.20 -9.29 1.71
N ALA A 64 9.63 -8.26 2.34
CA ALA A 64 9.71 -8.05 3.79
C ALA A 64 9.02 -9.17 4.60
N ILE A 65 7.89 -9.68 4.08
CA ILE A 65 7.15 -10.81 4.65
C ILE A 65 7.98 -12.09 4.60
N GLN A 66 8.73 -12.32 3.51
CA GLN A 66 9.54 -13.51 3.32
C GLN A 66 10.91 -13.45 4.03
N SER A 67 11.39 -12.25 4.36
CA SER A 67 12.70 -12.10 5.01
C SER A 67 12.73 -12.68 6.43
N THR A 68 13.81 -13.39 6.73
CA THR A 68 14.09 -13.93 8.08
C THR A 68 15.02 -13.03 8.89
N ASP A 69 15.59 -11.99 8.27
CA ASP A 69 16.48 -11.02 8.89
C ASP A 69 15.70 -9.74 9.28
N ASP A 70 15.75 -9.37 10.57
CA ASP A 70 15.02 -8.22 11.08
C ASP A 70 15.49 -6.88 10.48
N ALA A 71 16.78 -6.73 10.21
CA ALA A 71 17.35 -5.51 9.65
C ALA A 71 16.97 -5.37 8.16
N GLU A 72 17.02 -6.46 7.41
CA GLU A 72 16.55 -6.50 6.02
C GLU A 72 15.05 -6.18 5.94
N ARG A 73 14.22 -6.86 6.75
CA ARG A 73 12.78 -6.59 6.85
C ARG A 73 12.52 -5.12 7.16
N ALA A 74 13.25 -4.52 8.09
CA ALA A 74 13.09 -3.10 8.41
C ALA A 74 13.43 -2.20 7.20
N VAL A 75 14.51 -2.50 6.46
CA VAL A 75 14.87 -1.74 5.25
C VAL A 75 13.79 -1.87 4.17
N LEU A 76 13.28 -3.06 3.92
CA LEU A 76 12.24 -3.32 2.92
C LEU A 76 10.93 -2.60 3.25
N VAL A 77 10.49 -2.63 4.51
CA VAL A 77 9.32 -1.84 4.96
C VAL A 77 9.52 -0.35 4.75
N ASN A 78 10.73 0.17 4.98
CA ASN A 78 11.02 1.59 4.75
C ASN A 78 11.06 1.97 3.27
N ARG A 79 11.48 1.04 2.39
CA ARG A 79 11.39 1.24 0.94
C ARG A 79 9.95 1.20 0.46
N ALA A 80 9.14 0.28 0.95
CA ALA A 80 7.70 0.29 0.65
C ALA A 80 7.06 1.61 1.09
N ALA A 81 7.40 2.10 2.29
CA ALA A 81 6.88 3.36 2.80
C ALA A 81 7.18 4.58 1.92
N SER A 82 8.31 4.60 1.20
CA SER A 82 8.65 5.74 0.33
C SER A 82 7.78 5.82 -0.92
N TYR A 83 7.17 4.71 -1.35
CA TYR A 83 6.22 4.68 -2.47
C TYR A 83 4.77 4.91 -2.04
N LEU A 84 4.53 5.04 -0.73
CA LEU A 84 3.20 5.28 -0.15
C LEU A 84 3.06 6.71 0.37
N THR A 85 3.99 7.62 0.03
CA THR A 85 3.97 9.01 0.52
C THR A 85 2.73 9.76 0.06
N ASP A 86 2.34 9.56 -1.20
CA ASP A 86 1.27 10.33 -1.85
C ASP A 86 -0.03 9.52 -1.98
N VAL A 87 -0.09 8.34 -1.34
CA VAL A 87 -1.22 7.41 -1.50
C VAL A 87 -2.55 7.99 -1.01
N SER A 88 -2.54 8.87 -0.01
CA SER A 88 -3.77 9.52 0.46
C SER A 88 -4.33 10.49 -0.58
N ASP A 89 -3.49 11.15 -1.38
CA ASP A 89 -3.95 12.03 -2.46
C ASP A 89 -4.54 11.20 -3.62
N VAL A 90 -3.85 10.11 -4.00
CA VAL A 90 -4.33 9.14 -5.00
C VAL A 90 -5.68 8.54 -4.59
N VAL A 91 -5.84 8.17 -3.33
CA VAL A 91 -7.09 7.60 -2.79
C VAL A 91 -8.19 8.66 -2.71
N GLN A 92 -7.85 9.91 -2.38
CA GLN A 92 -8.81 11.01 -2.37
C GLN A 92 -9.37 11.27 -3.77
N GLU A 93 -8.52 11.27 -4.81
CA GLU A 93 -8.97 11.38 -6.20
C GLU A 93 -9.92 10.23 -6.58
N TYR A 94 -9.60 9.00 -6.17
CA TYR A 94 -10.48 7.85 -6.38
C TYR A 94 -11.85 8.00 -5.70
N ARG A 95 -11.89 8.53 -4.47
CA ARG A 95 -13.15 8.84 -3.76
C ARG A 95 -14.00 9.85 -4.52
N GLU A 96 -13.38 10.85 -5.12
CA GLU A 96 -14.06 11.90 -5.88
C GLU A 96 -14.65 11.37 -7.20
N MET A 97 -14.00 10.37 -7.82
CA MET A 97 -14.54 9.69 -9.01
C MET A 97 -15.73 8.78 -8.70
N ALA A 98 -15.78 8.20 -7.49
CA ALA A 98 -16.83 7.29 -7.07
C ALA A 98 -18.11 7.99 -6.52
N ALA A 99 -18.06 9.31 -6.33
CA ALA A 99 -19.15 10.14 -5.80
C ALA A 99 -20.10 10.65 -6.91
#